data_AF-A0A8B9J9Y2-F1
#
_entry.id   AF-A0A8B9J9Y2-F1
#
_cell.length_a   1.000
_cell.length_b   1.000
_cell.length_c   1.000
_cell.angle_alpha   90.00
_cell.angle_beta   90.00
_cell.angle_gamma   90.00
#
_symmetry.space_group_name_H-M   'P 1'
#
loop_
_entity.id
_entity.type
_entity.pdbx_description
1 polymer ?
#
loop_
_entity_poly.entity_id
_entity_poly.type
_entity_poly.pdbx_seq_one_letter_code
_entity_poly.pdbx_strand_id
1 'polypeptide(L)'
;MAVIKCKAAVAWEAGKPLSVEEVEVAPPKAHEVRIKVHATGVCHTDAYTLSGSDPEGLFPVILGHEGGGTVESVGEGLPVWRYNILSDSG
;
A
#
# COMPACT_ATOMS: atom_id res chain seq x y z
N MET A 1 -11.51 -14.50 -0.73
CA MET A 1 -10.85 -13.54 0.17
C MET A 1 -11.77 -12.34 0.37
N ALA A 2 -11.78 -11.73 1.55
CA ALA A 2 -12.68 -10.60 1.85
C ALA A 2 -12.02 -9.23 1.60
N VAL A 3 -12.84 -8.20 1.47
CA VAL A 3 -12.42 -6.78 1.56
C VAL A 3 -11.89 -6.53 2.97
N ILE A 4 -10.78 -5.80 3.08
CA ILE A 4 -10.20 -5.37 4.36
C ILE A 4 -10.48 -3.89 4.58
N LYS A 5 -10.91 -3.53 5.79
CA LYS A 5 -10.92 -2.14 6.26
C LYS A 5 -9.64 -1.86 7.04
N CYS A 6 -8.92 -0.80 6.68
CA CYS A 6 -7.71 -0.40 7.38
C CYS A 6 -7.46 1.10 7.29
N LYS A 7 -6.48 1.60 8.05
CA LYS A 7 -6.05 2.99 7.96
C LYS A 7 -5.09 3.19 6.79
N ALA A 8 -5.21 4.33 6.10
CA ALA A 8 -4.25 4.78 5.10
C ALA A 8 -4.04 6.30 5.20
N ALA A 9 -2.87 6.78 4.81
CA ALA A 9 -2.61 8.20 4.64
C ALA A 9 -3.00 8.62 3.20
N VAL A 10 -4.13 9.29 3.07
CA VAL A 10 -4.71 9.69 1.77
C VAL A 10 -4.31 11.13 1.47
N ALA A 11 -3.75 11.35 0.28
CA ALA A 11 -3.60 12.67 -0.30
C ALA A 11 -4.87 12.99 -1.11
N TRP A 12 -5.72 13.85 -0.57
CA TRP A 12 -6.98 14.24 -1.23
C TRP A 12 -6.75 15.24 -2.38
N GLU A 13 -5.80 16.16 -2.21
CA GLU A 13 -5.47 17.22 -3.16
C GLU A 13 -3.97 17.55 -3.07
N ALA A 14 -3.40 18.07 -4.15
CA ALA A 14 -2.03 18.57 -4.18
C ALA A 14 -1.81 19.70 -3.14
N GLY A 15 -0.65 19.68 -2.50
CA GLY A 15 -0.21 20.69 -1.53
C GLY A 15 -0.95 20.65 -0.19
N LYS A 16 -1.85 19.69 0.03
CA LYS A 16 -2.55 19.50 1.31
C LYS A 16 -1.83 18.46 2.18
N PRO A 17 -1.90 18.58 3.51
CA PRO A 17 -1.45 17.51 4.40
C PRO A 17 -2.20 16.20 4.11
N LEU A 18 -1.50 15.07 4.29
CA LEU A 18 -2.13 13.76 4.23
C LEU A 18 -3.18 13.61 5.35
N SER A 19 -4.31 12.98 5.04
CA SER A 19 -5.34 12.64 6.02
C SER A 19 -5.29 11.14 6.35
N VAL A 20 -5.43 10.78 7.63
CA VAL A 20 -5.51 9.36 8.03
C VAL A 20 -6.97 8.93 7.96
N GLU A 21 -7.30 8.14 6.94
CA GLU A 21 -8.66 7.69 6.65
C GLU A 21 -8.81 6.19 6.89
N GLU A 22 -10.05 5.74 7.14
CA GLU A 22 -10.41 4.33 6.98
C GLU A 22 -10.74 4.07 5.50
N VAL A 23 -10.06 3.09 4.89
CA VAL A 23 -10.23 2.72 3.48
C VAL A 23 -10.56 1.24 3.33
N GLU A 24 -11.15 0.88 2.20
CA GLU A 24 -11.45 -0.49 1.82
C GLU A 24 -10.44 -1.00 0.78
N VAL A 25 -9.74 -2.08 1.12
CA VAL A 25 -8.80 -2.77 0.22
C VAL A 25 -9.45 -4.06 -0.26
N ALA A 26 -9.73 -4.12 -1.56
CA ALA A 26 -10.28 -5.29 -2.22
C ALA A 26 -9.37 -6.53 -2.06
N PRO A 27 -9.91 -7.75 -2.19
CA PRO A 27 -9.07 -8.94 -2.34
C PRO A 27 -8.19 -8.85 -3.60
N PRO A 28 -6.97 -9.43 -3.59
CA PRO A 28 -6.12 -9.45 -4.78
C PRO A 28 -6.78 -10.27 -5.90
N LYS A 29 -6.73 -9.77 -7.12
CA LYS A 29 -7.13 -10.48 -8.35
C LYS A 29 -6.05 -11.46 -8.79
N ALA A 30 -6.29 -12.19 -9.87
CA ALA A 30 -5.28 -13.04 -10.50
C ALA A 30 -3.98 -12.26 -10.74
N HIS A 31 -2.85 -12.87 -10.40
CA HIS A 31 -1.51 -12.28 -10.51
C HIS A 31 -1.23 -11.05 -9.61
N GLU A 32 -2.07 -10.75 -8.63
CA GLU A 32 -1.84 -9.69 -7.63
C GLU A 32 -1.45 -10.26 -6.25
N VAL A 33 -0.75 -9.46 -5.45
CA VAL A 33 -0.41 -9.77 -4.06
C VAL A 33 -0.96 -8.66 -3.16
N ARG A 34 -1.56 -9.04 -2.04
CA ARG A 34 -1.95 -8.10 -0.99
C ARG A 34 -0.98 -8.19 0.18
N ILE A 35 -0.41 -7.05 0.55
CA ILE A 35 0.67 -6.96 1.55
C ILE A 35 0.14 -6.21 2.78
N LYS A 36 0.41 -6.74 3.98
CA LYS A 36 0.32 -5.97 5.22
C LYS A 36 1.62 -5.21 5.42
N VAL A 37 1.57 -3.90 5.22
CA VAL A 37 2.72 -3.01 5.42
C VAL A 37 2.98 -2.82 6.92
N HIS A 38 4.20 -3.10 7.38
CA HIS A 38 4.61 -2.92 8.78
C HIS A 38 5.39 -1.62 8.99
N ALA A 39 6.19 -1.23 7.99
CA ALA A 39 6.96 0.00 8.00
C ALA A 39 7.07 0.57 6.58
N THR A 40 7.15 1.90 6.48
CA THR A 40 7.38 2.63 5.23
C THR A 40 8.27 3.84 5.47
N GLY A 41 9.10 4.17 4.48
CA GLY A 41 9.85 5.43 4.39
C GLY A 41 9.04 6.52 3.68
N VAL A 42 9.51 7.76 3.82
CA VAL A 42 9.06 8.91 3.03
C VAL A 42 10.23 9.36 2.17
N CYS A 43 10.02 9.39 0.86
CA CYS A 43 11.03 9.76 -0.12
C CYS A 43 10.74 11.13 -0.72
N HIS A 44 11.76 11.74 -1.33
CA HIS A 44 11.61 12.99 -2.06
C HIS A 44 10.55 12.89 -3.16
N THR A 45 10.46 11.76 -3.85
CA THR A 45 9.46 11.56 -4.92
C THR A 45 8.04 11.61 -4.39
N ASP A 46 7.77 11.11 -3.18
CA ASP A 46 6.44 11.22 -2.57
C ASP A 46 6.07 12.70 -2.32
N ALA A 47 7.03 13.49 -1.82
CA ALA A 47 6.85 14.92 -1.60
C ALA A 47 6.68 15.70 -2.91
N TYR A 48 7.40 15.31 -3.97
CA TYR A 48 7.29 15.91 -5.30
C TYR A 48 5.92 15.70 -5.94
N THR A 49 5.36 14.49 -5.83
CA THR A 49 3.98 14.24 -6.26
C THR A 49 2.99 14.98 -5.37
N LEU A 50 3.15 14.91 -4.04
CA LEU A 50 2.25 15.57 -3.08
C LEU A 50 2.22 17.09 -3.28
N SER A 51 3.31 17.74 -3.69
CA SER A 51 3.32 19.19 -3.95
C SER A 51 2.49 19.60 -5.16
N GLY A 52 2.11 18.66 -6.04
CA GLY A 52 1.48 18.93 -7.33
C GLY A 52 2.48 19.40 -8.40
N SER A 53 3.79 19.28 -8.13
CA SER A 53 4.83 19.61 -9.10
C SER A 53 5.02 18.50 -10.14
N ASP A 54 4.58 17.29 -9.81
CA ASP A 54 4.53 16.16 -10.72
C ASP A 54 3.39 16.32 -11.74
N PRO A 55 3.69 16.53 -13.03
CA PRO A 55 2.66 16.69 -14.07
C PRO A 55 1.82 15.42 -14.28
N GLU A 56 2.30 14.27 -13.80
CA GLU A 56 1.60 12.99 -13.86
C GLU A 56 0.88 12.66 -12.54
N GLY A 57 1.00 13.53 -11.53
CA GLY A 57 0.39 13.35 -10.21
C GLY A 57 -1.14 13.36 -10.28
N LEU A 58 -1.76 12.24 -9.87
CA LEU A 58 -3.22 12.10 -9.81
C LEU A 58 -3.68 12.08 -8.35
N PHE A 59 -4.83 12.70 -8.09
CA PHE A 59 -5.46 12.76 -6.76
C PHE A 59 -6.95 12.37 -6.87
N PRO A 60 -7.54 11.73 -5.83
CA PRO A 60 -6.91 11.32 -4.58
C PRO A 60 -5.99 10.11 -4.75
N VAL A 61 -4.93 10.03 -3.92
CA VAL A 61 -3.93 8.95 -4.00
C VAL A 61 -3.38 8.57 -2.63
N ILE A 62 -3.01 7.30 -2.46
CA ILE A 62 -2.20 6.81 -1.35
C ILE A 62 -0.76 6.70 -1.88
N LEU A 63 0.13 7.56 -1.39
CA LEU A 63 1.54 7.62 -1.77
C LEU A 63 2.37 6.56 -1.02
N GLY A 64 3.68 6.55 -1.26
CA GLY A 64 4.64 5.66 -0.62
C GLY A 64 5.08 4.53 -1.54
N HIS A 65 6.40 4.39 -1.70
CA HIS A 65 7.03 3.38 -2.55
C HIS A 65 8.24 2.69 -1.89
N GLU A 66 8.51 3.01 -0.62
CA GLU A 66 9.62 2.45 0.16
C GLU A 66 9.07 1.72 1.39
N GLY A 67 8.54 0.51 1.20
CA GLY A 67 7.81 -0.23 2.24
C GLY A 67 8.34 -1.64 2.50
N GLY A 68 8.17 -2.09 3.75
CA GLY A 68 8.41 -3.47 4.19
C GLY A 68 7.16 -4.06 4.83
N GLY A 69 6.80 -5.28 4.45
CA GLY A 69 5.56 -5.92 4.88
C GLY A 69 5.59 -7.43 4.78
N THR A 70 4.52 -8.06 5.26
CA THR A 70 4.28 -9.50 5.07
C THR A 70 3.19 -9.70 4.03
N VAL A 71 3.34 -10.72 3.19
CA VAL A 71 2.27 -11.17 2.28
C VAL A 71 1.07 -11.60 3.12
N GLU A 72 -0.07 -10.94 2.95
CA GLU A 72 -1.33 -11.30 3.61
C GLU A 72 -2.11 -12.32 2.77
N SER A 73 -2.18 -12.11 1.45
CA SER A 73 -2.77 -13.06 0.52
C SER A 73 -2.22 -12.88 -0.91
N VAL A 74 -2.34 -13.94 -1.71
CA VAL A 74 -1.97 -13.95 -3.13
C VAL A 74 -3.17 -14.33 -3.97
N GLY A 75 -3.34 -13.69 -5.12
CA GLY A 75 -4.37 -14.04 -6.08
C GLY A 75 -4.06 -15.30 -6.89
N GLU A 76 -5.01 -15.70 -7.73
CA GLU A 76 -4.88 -16.87 -8.60
C GLU A 76 -3.68 -16.77 -9.55
N GLY A 77 -3.08 -17.91 -9.89
CA GLY A 77 -2.00 -17.98 -10.86
C GLY A 77 -0.63 -17.52 -10.35
N LEU A 78 -0.51 -17.14 -9.07
CA LEU A 78 0.79 -16.95 -8.43
C LEU A 78 1.23 -18.25 -7.75
N PRO A 79 2.50 -18.67 -7.92
CA PRO A 79 3.05 -19.69 -7.04
C PRO A 79 2.97 -19.14 -5.62
N VAL A 80 2.57 -19.97 -4.66
CA VAL A 80 2.57 -19.55 -3.26
C VAL A 80 4.02 -19.19 -2.92
N TRP A 81 4.32 -17.90 -2.77
CA TRP A 81 5.60 -17.41 -2.27
C TRP A 81 5.67 -17.72 -0.77
N ARG A 82 5.79 -19.01 -0.44
CA ARG A 82 6.14 -19.50 0.89
C ARG A 82 7.64 -19.30 1.08
N TYR A 83 8.10 -18.06 1.12
CA TYR A 83 9.28 -17.79 1.92
C TYR A 83 8.81 -17.80 3.37
N ASN A 84 9.02 -18.95 4.02
CA ASN A 84 8.94 -19.09 5.46
C ASN A 84 9.79 -18.00 6.12
N ILE A 85 9.14 -16.93 6.57
CA ILE A 85 9.58 -16.17 7.73
C ILE A 85 8.36 -16.23 8.64
N LEU A 86 8.50 -16.94 9.76
CA LEU A 86 7.45 -17.40 10.69
C LEU A 86 6.85 -18.77 10.35
N SER A 87 7.70 -19.79 10.23
CA SER A 87 7.45 -21.01 11.00
C SER A 87 8.03 -20.77 12.40
N ASP A 88 7.20 -20.96 13.43
CA ASP A 88 7.54 -21.03 14.85
C ASP A 88 8.05 -19.74 15.53
N SER A 89 7.12 -19.00 16.14
CA SER A 89 7.23 -18.52 17.53
C SER A 89 5.94 -17.80 17.94
N GLY A 90 5.01 -18.57 18.54
CA GLY A 90 3.77 -18.07 19.16
C GLY A 90 2.62 -19.02 19.00
#